data_AF-D8ULS9-F1
#
_entry.id   AF-D8ULS9-F1
#
_cell.length_a   1.000
_cell.length_b   1.000
_cell.length_c   1.000
_cell.angle_alpha   90.00
_cell.angle_beta   90.00
_cell.angle_gamma   90.00
#
_symmetry.space_group_name_H-M   'P 1'
#
loop_
_entity.id
_entity.type
_entity.pdbx_description
1 polymer ?
#
loop_
_entity_poly.entity_id
_entity_poly.type
_entity_poly.pdbx_seq_one_letter_code
_entity_poly.pdbx_strand_id
1 'polypeptide(L)'
;MSSDMARMQIGVDVNPADVNLAIQHHDKQIFIKYRPLLVKIYGASNDGTPAGEFSGFLYSQAAEIIVTAGHIVGFSGVGPQGRGPPAEKFRARYEDGFEEDVMLVNHVPNNVPDIAILRGSRRAPHSLLGDLCSTGDIVYAFGFSTFFPSPSFSKGMVSSTRVGQVAITAHADNGYSGGPVLDCRGQLVGLIKGSIGTTIIQVGITPAVDLHTVLLQWGQPGLANR
;
A
#
# COMPACT_ATOMS: atom_id res chain seq x y z
N MET A 1 14.46 -62.18 10.87
CA MET A 1 13.64 -61.13 11.50
C MET A 1 14.45 -59.84 11.56
N SER A 2 14.17 -58.90 10.67
CA SER A 2 14.24 -57.46 10.96
C SER A 2 13.44 -56.76 9.86
N SER A 3 12.51 -55.92 10.27
CA SER A 3 11.41 -55.38 9.46
C SER A 3 11.87 -54.25 8.54
N ASP A 4 11.56 -54.37 7.25
CA ASP A 4 11.55 -53.25 6.31
C ASP A 4 10.46 -52.26 6.71
N MET A 5 10.87 -51.14 7.32
CA MET A 5 10.01 -49.96 7.44
C MET A 5 9.99 -49.25 6.09
N ALA A 6 9.05 -49.65 5.24
CA ALA A 6 8.68 -48.86 4.07
C ALA A 6 8.18 -47.48 4.55
N ARG A 7 8.98 -46.45 4.31
CA ARG A 7 8.52 -45.06 4.37
C ARG A 7 7.45 -44.89 3.32
N MET A 8 6.19 -44.84 3.75
CA MET A 8 5.06 -44.46 2.91
C MET A 8 5.20 -42.97 2.57
N GLN A 9 5.89 -42.67 1.48
CA GLN A 9 5.83 -41.36 0.84
C GLN A 9 4.42 -41.21 0.29
N ILE A 10 3.59 -40.43 0.96
CA ILE A 10 2.30 -40.00 0.42
C ILE A 10 2.63 -38.99 -0.68
N GLY A 11 2.87 -39.49 -1.89
CA GLY A 11 2.91 -38.69 -3.09
C GLY A 11 1.51 -38.21 -3.38
N VAL A 12 1.13 -37.06 -2.82
CA VAL A 12 -0.03 -36.33 -3.32
C VAL A 12 0.42 -35.76 -4.66
N ASP A 13 0.01 -36.40 -5.76
CA ASP A 13 0.16 -35.81 -7.09
C ASP A 13 -0.74 -34.58 -7.15
N VAL A 14 -0.16 -33.42 -6.82
CA VAL A 14 -0.85 -32.14 -6.92
C VAL A 14 -0.78 -31.68 -8.36
N ASN A 15 -1.92 -31.65 -9.04
CA ASN A 15 -2.02 -31.13 -10.40
C ASN A 15 -1.64 -29.64 -10.43
N PRO A 16 -0.61 -29.23 -11.20
CA PRO A 16 -0.21 -27.83 -11.30
C PRO A 16 -1.33 -26.87 -11.73
N ALA A 17 -2.31 -27.35 -12.50
CA ALA A 17 -3.46 -26.55 -12.91
C ALA A 17 -4.36 -26.20 -11.72
N ASP A 18 -4.57 -27.14 -10.80
CA ASP A 18 -5.40 -26.93 -9.61
C ASP A 18 -4.73 -25.96 -8.63
N VAL A 19 -3.40 -26.03 -8.51
CA VAL A 19 -2.60 -25.07 -7.75
C VAL A 19 -2.72 -23.66 -8.33
N ASN A 20 -2.57 -23.52 -9.65
CA ASN A 20 -2.70 -22.23 -10.31
C ASN A 20 -4.10 -21.64 -10.14
N LEU A 21 -5.15 -22.46 -10.23
CA LEU A 21 -6.51 -22.02 -10.01
C LEU A 21 -6.73 -21.56 -8.56
N ALA A 22 -6.21 -22.30 -7.58
CA ALA A 22 -6.28 -21.93 -6.17
C ALA A 22 -5.55 -20.61 -5.89
N ILE A 23 -4.38 -20.40 -6.51
CA ILE A 23 -3.62 -19.15 -6.41
C ILE A 23 -4.40 -17.98 -7.01
N GLN A 24 -4.94 -18.12 -8.23
CA GLN A 24 -5.74 -17.09 -8.88
C GLN A 24 -6.99 -16.75 -8.07
N HIS A 25 -7.65 -17.78 -7.51
CA HIS A 25 -8.80 -17.58 -6.65
C HIS A 25 -8.41 -16.80 -5.38
N HIS A 26 -7.30 -17.18 -4.73
CA HIS A 26 -6.79 -16.48 -3.57
C HIS A 26 -6.47 -15.01 -3.88
N ASP A 27 -5.73 -14.74 -4.97
CA ASP A 27 -5.38 -13.38 -5.41
C ASP A 27 -6.64 -12.51 -5.62
N LYS A 28 -7.68 -13.09 -6.24
CA LYS A 28 -8.97 -12.43 -6.43
C LYS A 28 -9.67 -12.11 -5.10
N GLN A 29 -9.64 -13.01 -4.13
CA GLN A 29 -10.25 -12.79 -2.81
C GLN A 29 -9.52 -11.70 -2.03
N ILE A 30 -8.18 -11.67 -2.10
CA ILE A 30 -7.37 -10.59 -1.53
C ILE A 30 -7.78 -9.24 -2.13
N PHE A 31 -7.87 -9.15 -3.46
CA PHE A 31 -8.29 -7.91 -4.11
C PHE A 31 -9.69 -7.45 -3.68
N ILE A 32 -10.69 -8.34 -3.74
CA ILE A 32 -12.08 -8.00 -3.39
C ILE A 32 -12.20 -7.56 -1.92
N LYS A 33 -11.47 -8.21 -1.01
CA LYS A 33 -11.55 -7.93 0.42
C LYS A 33 -10.96 -6.57 0.79
N TYR A 34 -9.84 -6.19 0.17
CA TYR A 34 -9.05 -5.03 0.60
C TYR A 34 -9.20 -3.80 -0.30
N ARG A 35 -9.74 -3.93 -1.52
CA ARG A 35 -10.06 -2.78 -2.38
C ARG A 35 -10.95 -1.70 -1.71
N PRO A 36 -11.88 -2.00 -0.78
CA PRO A 36 -12.69 -0.95 -0.13
C PRO A 36 -11.91 -0.07 0.85
N LEU A 37 -10.67 -0.45 1.19
CA LEU A 37 -9.79 0.39 2.01
C LEU A 37 -9.13 1.50 1.19
N LEU A 38 -9.09 1.36 -0.14
CA LEU A 38 -8.31 2.24 -1.00
C LEU A 38 -8.98 3.58 -1.19
N VAL A 39 -8.16 4.62 -1.18
CA VAL A 39 -8.56 6.00 -1.38
C VAL A 39 -7.67 6.60 -2.44
N LYS A 40 -8.27 7.17 -3.50
CA LYS A 40 -7.52 8.00 -4.45
C LYS A 40 -7.42 9.40 -3.88
N ILE A 41 -6.24 10.01 -3.97
CA ILE A 41 -5.99 11.35 -3.45
C ILE A 41 -5.60 12.25 -4.62
N TYR A 42 -6.32 13.35 -4.77
CA TYR A 42 -5.98 14.41 -5.70
C TYR A 42 -5.32 15.56 -4.93
N GLY A 43 -4.11 15.92 -5.32
CA GLY A 43 -3.41 17.09 -4.82
C GLY A 43 -3.60 18.27 -5.78
N ALA A 44 -3.92 19.43 -5.23
CA ALA A 44 -4.01 20.69 -5.97
C ALA A 44 -3.32 21.81 -5.19
N SER A 45 -2.90 22.86 -5.88
CA SER A 45 -2.40 24.07 -5.24
C SER A 45 -3.53 24.93 -4.69
N ASN A 46 -3.19 25.99 -3.94
CA ASN A 46 -4.19 26.86 -3.32
C ASN A 46 -5.18 27.51 -4.32
N ASP A 47 -4.77 27.76 -5.56
CA ASP A 47 -5.62 28.32 -6.62
C ASP A 47 -6.50 27.28 -7.33
N GLY A 48 -6.38 25.99 -6.97
CA GLY A 48 -7.13 24.89 -7.56
C GLY A 48 -6.43 24.20 -8.73
N THR A 49 -5.25 24.66 -9.15
CA THR A 49 -4.48 24.01 -10.22
C THR A 49 -4.05 22.60 -9.76
N PRO A 50 -4.36 21.53 -10.53
CA PRO A 50 -3.94 20.18 -10.20
C PRO A 50 -2.42 20.06 -10.09
N ALA A 51 -1.96 19.39 -9.04
CA ALA A 51 -0.54 19.20 -8.72
C ALA A 51 -0.10 17.73 -8.82
N GLY A 52 -0.99 16.78 -8.56
CA GLY A 52 -0.70 15.35 -8.68
C GLY A 52 -1.85 14.45 -8.24
N GLU A 53 -1.72 13.15 -8.52
CA GLU A 53 -2.64 12.10 -8.07
C GLU A 53 -1.86 11.01 -7.34
N PHE A 54 -2.43 10.51 -6.25
CA PHE A 54 -1.79 9.55 -5.35
C PHE A 54 -2.79 8.52 -4.85
N SER A 55 -2.28 7.54 -4.12
CA SER A 55 -3.05 6.55 -3.40
C SER A 55 -2.94 6.79 -1.89
N GLY A 56 -3.94 6.32 -1.17
CA GLY A 56 -3.95 6.21 0.27
C GLY A 56 -4.86 5.08 0.70
N PHE A 57 -4.98 4.86 1.99
CA PHE A 57 -5.88 3.85 2.52
C PHE A 57 -6.40 4.19 3.91
N LEU A 58 -7.59 3.67 4.19
CA LEU A 58 -8.16 3.60 5.52
C LEU A 58 -7.58 2.39 6.24
N TYR A 59 -7.17 2.54 7.50
CA TYR A 59 -6.51 1.46 8.25
C TYR A 59 -7.21 1.07 9.57
N SER A 60 -8.14 1.88 10.07
CA SER A 60 -8.77 1.66 11.38
C SER A 60 -10.27 1.93 11.36
N GLN A 61 -11.03 1.11 12.10
CA GLN A 61 -12.46 1.35 12.40
C GLN A 61 -12.68 2.43 13.47
N ALA A 62 -11.63 2.82 14.19
CA ALA A 62 -11.70 3.77 15.29
C ALA A 62 -11.40 5.22 14.88
N ALA A 63 -10.87 5.45 13.66
CA ALA A 63 -10.44 6.76 13.22
C ALA A 63 -10.81 7.05 11.77
N GLU A 64 -11.19 8.29 11.49
CA GLU A 64 -11.51 8.82 10.15
C GLU A 64 -10.24 9.36 9.48
N ILE A 65 -9.23 8.48 9.39
CA ILE A 65 -7.89 8.84 8.94
C ILE A 65 -7.52 8.01 7.72
N ILE A 66 -7.02 8.72 6.71
CA ILE A 66 -6.40 8.17 5.52
C ILE A 66 -4.89 8.26 5.71
N VAL A 67 -4.21 7.14 5.53
CA VAL A 67 -2.74 7.09 5.50
C VAL A 67 -2.29 7.14 4.04
N THR A 68 -1.23 7.88 3.77
CA THR A 68 -0.62 8.04 2.45
C THR A 68 0.87 8.40 2.56
N ALA A 69 1.56 8.57 1.45
CA ALA A 69 2.96 8.98 1.42
C ALA A 69 3.13 10.44 1.86
N GLY A 70 4.23 10.74 2.54
CA GLY A 70 4.53 12.09 3.05
C GLY A 70 4.80 13.10 1.94
N HIS A 71 5.48 12.67 0.87
CA HIS A 71 5.89 13.50 -0.25
C HIS A 71 4.73 14.02 -1.12
N ILE A 72 3.48 13.62 -0.85
CA ILE A 72 2.32 14.25 -1.50
C ILE A 72 2.23 15.74 -1.13
N VAL A 73 2.72 16.12 0.05
CA VAL A 73 2.71 17.51 0.53
C VAL A 73 3.84 18.28 -0.14
N GLY A 74 3.48 19.35 -0.84
CA GLY A 74 4.43 20.12 -1.64
C GLY A 74 4.86 19.42 -2.95
N PHE A 75 4.23 18.29 -3.31
CA PHE A 75 4.48 17.65 -4.59
C PHE A 75 4.20 18.61 -5.74
N SER A 76 5.10 18.63 -6.73
CA SER A 76 5.05 19.54 -7.87
C SER A 76 5.37 18.72 -9.11
N GLY A 77 4.34 18.22 -9.82
CA GLY A 77 4.55 17.19 -10.83
C GLY A 77 3.61 17.19 -12.03
N VAL A 78 3.09 18.34 -12.45
CA VAL A 78 2.32 18.45 -13.70
C VAL A 78 2.91 19.54 -14.58
N GLY A 79 4.00 19.22 -15.26
CA GLY A 79 4.61 20.10 -16.26
C GLY A 79 5.68 19.34 -17.06
N PRO A 80 6.00 19.75 -18.30
CA PRO A 80 6.95 19.06 -19.18
C PRO A 80 8.39 18.94 -18.63
N GLN A 81 8.67 19.53 -17.46
CA GLN A 81 9.95 19.50 -16.74
C GLN A 81 9.82 18.92 -15.32
N GLY A 82 8.69 18.30 -14.95
CA GLY A 82 8.42 17.91 -13.55
C GLY A 82 8.32 19.11 -12.62
N ARG A 83 7.74 20.21 -13.10
CA ARG A 83 7.53 21.45 -12.35
C ARG A 83 6.08 21.87 -12.52
N GLY A 84 5.27 21.67 -11.48
CA GLY A 84 3.92 22.22 -11.32
C GLY A 84 3.82 23.11 -10.07
N PRO A 85 2.67 23.67 -9.73
CA PRO A 85 2.51 24.29 -8.42
C PRO A 85 2.53 23.21 -7.32
N PRO A 86 2.95 23.54 -6.08
CA PRO A 86 2.97 22.58 -4.99
C PRO A 86 1.55 22.14 -4.61
N ALA A 87 1.38 20.86 -4.28
CA ALA A 87 0.15 20.34 -3.70
C ALA A 87 -0.03 20.85 -2.26
N GLU A 88 -1.11 21.59 -2.03
CA GLU A 88 -1.45 22.25 -0.77
C GLU A 88 -2.86 21.88 -0.28
N LYS A 89 -3.76 21.52 -1.19
CA LYS A 89 -5.13 21.07 -0.94
C LYS A 89 -5.31 19.65 -1.43
N PHE A 90 -6.10 18.87 -0.70
CA PHE A 90 -6.30 17.46 -0.99
C PHE A 90 -7.79 17.11 -1.06
N ARG A 91 -8.15 16.30 -2.06
CA ARG A 91 -9.46 15.67 -2.19
C ARG A 91 -9.32 14.16 -2.23
N ALA A 92 -10.14 13.45 -1.47
CA ALA A 92 -10.19 12.00 -1.46
C ALA A 92 -11.34 11.50 -2.35
N ARG A 93 -11.13 10.39 -3.05
CA ARG A 93 -12.18 9.59 -3.70
C ARG A 93 -12.12 8.14 -3.22
N TYR A 94 -13.21 7.65 -2.70
CA TYR A 94 -13.35 6.30 -2.17
C TYR A 94 -13.78 5.29 -3.25
N GLU A 95 -13.79 3.99 -2.92
CA GLU A 95 -14.20 2.92 -3.85
C GLU A 95 -15.62 3.13 -4.41
N ASP A 96 -16.54 3.61 -3.59
CA ASP A 96 -17.94 3.89 -3.94
C ASP A 96 -18.11 5.13 -4.86
N GLY A 97 -17.01 5.82 -5.16
CA GLY A 97 -17.00 7.06 -5.94
C GLY A 97 -17.35 8.31 -5.15
N PHE A 98 -17.59 8.21 -3.83
CA PHE A 98 -17.76 9.38 -2.97
C PHE A 98 -16.47 10.21 -2.97
N GLU A 99 -16.61 11.53 -3.11
CA GLU A 99 -15.49 12.47 -3.05
C GLU A 99 -15.70 13.51 -1.96
N GLU A 100 -14.62 13.87 -1.26
CA GLU A 100 -14.64 14.93 -0.26
C GLU A 100 -13.28 15.64 -0.16
N ASP A 101 -13.30 16.92 0.21
CA ASP A 101 -12.08 17.61 0.58
C ASP A 101 -11.59 17.07 1.94
N VAL A 102 -10.29 16.80 2.04
CA VAL A 102 -9.67 16.21 3.24
C VAL A 102 -8.59 17.12 3.80
N MET A 103 -8.45 17.11 5.12
CA MET A 103 -7.50 17.98 5.82
C MET A 103 -6.21 17.24 6.09
N LEU A 104 -5.07 17.86 5.77
CA LEU A 104 -3.77 17.40 6.25
C LEU A 104 -3.71 17.54 7.77
N VAL A 105 -3.53 16.42 8.48
CA VAL A 105 -3.41 16.42 9.95
C VAL A 105 -1.95 16.50 10.36
N ASN A 106 -1.11 15.65 9.77
CA ASN A 106 0.31 15.60 10.05
C ASN A 106 1.06 14.94 8.88
N HIS A 107 2.36 15.23 8.75
CA HIS A 107 3.22 14.60 7.76
C HIS A 107 4.69 14.66 8.17
N VAL A 108 5.47 13.68 7.70
CA VAL A 108 6.93 13.75 7.67
C VAL A 108 7.36 13.69 6.20
N PRO A 109 7.63 14.84 5.56
CA PRO A 109 8.11 14.85 4.18
C PRO A 109 9.60 14.46 4.12
N ASN A 110 10.01 13.82 3.02
CA ASN A 110 11.41 13.70 2.60
C ASN A 110 12.41 13.01 3.55
N ASN A 111 11.97 12.12 4.42
CA ASN A 111 12.85 11.21 5.18
C ASN A 111 12.18 9.85 5.38
N VAL A 112 12.92 8.82 5.77
CA VAL A 112 12.31 7.62 6.37
C VAL A 112 11.58 8.11 7.63
N PRO A 113 10.23 8.03 7.71
CA PRO A 113 9.37 7.04 7.05
C PRO A 113 8.46 7.54 5.91
N ASP A 114 8.44 8.81 5.51
CA ASP A 114 7.66 9.34 4.36
C ASP A 114 6.16 9.01 4.45
N ILE A 115 5.52 9.50 5.50
CA ILE A 115 4.09 9.26 5.79
C ILE A 115 3.38 10.60 5.94
N ALA A 116 2.16 10.68 5.44
CA ALA A 116 1.18 11.71 5.78
C ALA A 116 -0.12 11.06 6.27
N ILE A 117 -0.83 11.78 7.14
CA ILE A 117 -2.19 11.46 7.55
C ILE A 117 -3.14 12.58 7.12
N LEU A 118 -4.20 12.20 6.43
CA LEU A 118 -5.30 13.07 6.05
C LEU A 118 -6.54 12.68 6.86
N ARG A 119 -7.38 13.67 7.19
CA ARG A 119 -8.67 13.45 7.84
C ARG A 119 -9.80 13.69 6.85
N GLY A 120 -10.62 12.65 6.66
CA GLY A 120 -11.88 12.70 5.91
C GLY A 120 -13.05 12.36 6.83
N SER A 121 -14.10 11.74 6.28
CA SER A 121 -15.30 11.32 7.01
C SER A 121 -15.52 9.81 7.07
N ARG A 122 -14.69 9.02 6.37
CA ARG A 122 -14.82 7.55 6.29
C ARG A 122 -13.82 6.84 7.21
N ARG A 123 -14.22 5.66 7.68
CA ARG A 123 -13.38 4.72 8.46
C ARG A 123 -13.16 3.45 7.67
N ALA A 124 -12.12 2.70 8.02
CA ALA A 124 -11.90 1.41 7.40
C ALA A 124 -13.06 0.45 7.72
N PRO A 125 -13.56 -0.35 6.76
CA PRO A 125 -14.56 -1.39 7.04
C PRO A 125 -14.06 -2.43 8.06
N HIS A 126 -12.74 -2.61 8.17
CA HIS A 126 -12.07 -3.41 9.18
C HIS A 126 -10.69 -2.81 9.47
N SER A 127 -10.20 -2.96 10.71
CA SER A 127 -8.86 -2.50 11.07
C SER A 127 -7.78 -3.39 10.45
N LEU A 128 -6.74 -2.78 9.89
CA LEU A 128 -5.60 -3.49 9.33
C LEU A 128 -4.67 -3.95 10.45
N LEU A 129 -4.29 -5.23 10.37
CA LEU A 129 -3.23 -5.81 11.17
C LEU A 129 -1.88 -5.47 10.53
N GLY A 130 -0.91 -5.04 11.32
CA GLY A 130 0.47 -4.87 10.86
C GLY A 130 1.25 -6.18 10.98
N ASP A 131 2.14 -6.47 10.02
CA ASP A 131 3.08 -7.59 10.11
C ASP A 131 4.46 -7.18 9.60
N LEU A 132 5.48 -7.93 9.99
CA LEU A 132 6.81 -7.84 9.42
C LEU A 132 6.86 -8.65 8.12
N CYS A 133 7.78 -8.30 7.23
CA CYS A 133 8.05 -9.08 6.02
C CYS A 133 9.54 -9.40 5.90
N SER A 134 9.82 -10.51 5.21
CA SER A 134 11.15 -11.02 4.92
C SER A 134 11.36 -11.12 3.41
N THR A 135 12.62 -11.06 2.98
CA THR A 135 12.96 -11.30 1.57
C THR A 135 12.44 -12.68 1.15
N GLY A 136 11.69 -12.73 0.04
CA GLY A 136 11.00 -13.94 -0.41
C GLY A 136 9.48 -13.93 -0.20
N ASP A 137 8.97 -13.14 0.73
CA ASP A 137 7.53 -13.12 1.05
C ASP A 137 6.70 -12.60 -0.13
N ILE A 138 5.56 -13.24 -0.38
CA ILE A 138 4.58 -12.79 -1.38
C ILE A 138 3.87 -11.55 -0.85
N VAL A 139 3.78 -10.53 -1.70
CA VAL A 139 3.11 -9.26 -1.38
C VAL A 139 2.21 -8.80 -2.51
N TYR A 140 1.24 -7.98 -2.13
CA TYR A 140 0.26 -7.35 -3.00
C TYR A 140 0.33 -5.84 -2.80
N ALA A 141 0.81 -5.12 -3.82
CA ALA A 141 0.82 -3.68 -3.84
C ALA A 141 -0.52 -3.18 -4.38
N PHE A 142 -1.25 -2.38 -3.61
CA PHE A 142 -2.53 -1.80 -4.02
C PHE A 142 -2.39 -0.32 -4.31
N GLY A 143 -3.17 0.18 -5.27
CA GLY A 143 -3.21 1.59 -5.58
C GLY A 143 -4.06 1.94 -6.80
N PHE A 144 -4.03 3.21 -7.17
CA PHE A 144 -4.66 3.74 -8.37
C PHE A 144 -3.57 4.01 -9.40
N SER A 145 -3.60 3.27 -10.50
CA SER A 145 -2.67 3.52 -11.62
C SER A 145 -2.92 4.90 -12.23
N THR A 146 -1.88 5.54 -12.74
CA THR A 146 -2.04 6.77 -13.54
C THR A 146 -2.79 6.54 -14.85
N PHE A 147 -2.90 5.29 -15.30
CA PHE A 147 -3.54 4.93 -16.57
C PHE A 147 -5.00 4.49 -16.42
N PHE A 148 -5.43 4.12 -15.21
CA PHE A 148 -6.75 3.57 -14.98
C PHE A 148 -7.46 4.26 -13.81
N PRO A 149 -8.75 4.61 -13.94
CA PRO A 149 -9.48 5.27 -12.86
C PRO A 149 -9.87 4.32 -11.72
N SER A 150 -9.78 3.01 -11.92
CA SER A 150 -10.21 2.00 -10.94
C SER A 150 -9.07 1.58 -10.00
N PRO A 151 -9.39 1.16 -8.76
CA PRO A 151 -8.38 0.55 -7.89
C PRO A 151 -7.81 -0.70 -8.54
N SER A 152 -6.53 -0.92 -8.34
CA SER A 152 -5.76 -2.02 -8.93
C SER A 152 -4.79 -2.58 -7.91
N PHE A 153 -4.28 -3.78 -8.18
CA PHE A 153 -3.22 -4.37 -7.40
C PHE A 153 -2.23 -5.11 -8.29
N SER A 154 -0.99 -5.20 -7.83
CA SER A 154 0.05 -6.01 -8.44
C SER A 154 0.61 -6.98 -7.41
N LYS A 155 0.81 -8.22 -7.85
CA LYS A 155 1.43 -9.27 -7.04
C LYS A 155 2.93 -9.31 -7.32
N GLY A 156 3.71 -9.48 -6.27
CA GLY A 156 5.13 -9.70 -6.37
C GLY A 156 5.67 -10.35 -5.12
N MET A 157 6.95 -10.11 -4.85
CA MET A 157 7.62 -10.57 -3.65
C MET A 157 8.47 -9.46 -3.05
N VAL A 158 8.82 -9.59 -1.78
CA VAL A 158 9.86 -8.78 -1.16
C VAL A 158 11.20 -9.17 -1.76
N SER A 159 11.84 -8.24 -2.46
CA SER A 159 13.13 -8.47 -3.13
C SER A 159 14.31 -8.19 -2.21
N SER A 160 14.16 -7.27 -1.26
CA SER A 160 15.17 -7.02 -0.23
C SER A 160 14.57 -6.33 1.00
N THR A 161 15.16 -6.61 2.16
CA THR A 161 14.86 -5.95 3.43
C THR A 161 16.14 -5.32 3.99
N ARG A 162 16.10 -4.01 4.23
CA ARG A 162 17.14 -3.25 4.96
C ARG A 162 16.44 -2.41 6.03
N VAL A 163 17.17 -2.00 7.06
CA VAL A 163 16.62 -1.14 8.12
C VAL A 163 16.05 0.13 7.48
N GLY A 164 14.75 0.37 7.70
CA GLY A 164 14.01 1.53 7.15
C GLY A 164 13.74 1.50 5.64
N GLN A 165 14.07 0.41 4.94
CA GLN A 165 13.87 0.31 3.49
C GLN A 165 13.56 -1.14 3.07
N VAL A 166 12.35 -1.36 2.59
CA VAL A 166 11.94 -2.62 1.99
C VAL A 166 11.67 -2.38 0.50
N ALA A 167 12.16 -3.29 -0.34
CA ALA A 167 11.91 -3.25 -1.77
C ALA A 167 11.07 -4.46 -2.20
N ILE A 168 10.15 -4.25 -3.13
CA ILE A 168 9.26 -5.29 -3.67
C ILE A 168 9.34 -5.34 -5.19
N THR A 169 9.01 -6.49 -5.77
CA THR A 169 8.94 -6.71 -7.21
C THR A 169 7.56 -6.45 -7.81
N ALA A 170 6.54 -6.27 -6.98
CA ALA A 170 5.20 -5.91 -7.44
C ALA A 170 5.27 -4.59 -8.20
N HIS A 171 4.58 -4.51 -9.33
CA HIS A 171 4.56 -3.31 -10.15
C HIS A 171 3.74 -2.22 -9.48
N ALA A 172 4.27 -1.01 -9.44
CA ALA A 172 3.58 0.18 -8.98
C ALA A 172 4.07 1.37 -9.81
N ASP A 173 3.17 2.00 -10.56
CA ASP A 173 3.46 3.28 -11.21
C ASP A 173 3.39 4.44 -10.18
N ASN A 174 3.55 5.68 -10.65
CA ASN A 174 3.57 6.84 -9.75
C ASN A 174 2.25 7.04 -8.98
N GLY A 175 1.11 6.60 -9.53
CA GLY A 175 -0.19 6.78 -8.89
C GLY A 175 -0.40 5.87 -7.68
N TYR A 176 0.36 4.77 -7.58
CA TYR A 176 0.34 3.86 -6.44
C TYR A 176 0.98 4.44 -5.18
N SER A 177 1.70 5.56 -5.30
CA SER A 177 2.37 6.18 -4.16
C SER A 177 1.39 6.47 -3.02
N GLY A 178 1.74 6.03 -1.81
CA GLY A 178 0.90 6.07 -0.60
C GLY A 178 -0.08 4.91 -0.43
N GLY A 179 -0.20 4.02 -1.42
CA GLY A 179 -1.02 2.82 -1.34
C GLY A 179 -0.47 1.77 -0.36
N PRO A 180 -1.33 0.86 0.15
CA PRO A 180 -0.90 -0.19 1.06
C PRO A 180 -0.25 -1.36 0.34
N VAL A 181 0.67 -2.03 1.02
CA VAL A 181 1.25 -3.32 0.60
C VAL A 181 0.88 -4.37 1.64
N LEU A 182 0.22 -5.42 1.18
CA LEU A 182 -0.27 -6.51 2.04
C LEU A 182 0.48 -7.82 1.77
N ASP A 183 0.62 -8.67 2.78
CA ASP A 183 1.07 -10.06 2.61
C ASP A 183 -0.05 -10.97 2.06
N CYS A 184 0.23 -12.27 1.87
CA CYS A 184 -0.78 -13.27 1.46
C CYS A 184 -1.87 -13.57 2.48
N ARG A 185 -1.76 -13.06 3.70
CA ARG A 185 -2.83 -13.11 4.71
C ARG A 185 -3.65 -11.82 4.70
N GLY A 186 -3.22 -10.82 3.94
CA GLY A 186 -3.81 -9.49 3.89
C GLY A 186 -3.44 -8.60 5.09
N GLN A 187 -2.30 -8.87 5.72
CA GLN A 187 -1.74 -8.02 6.77
C GLN A 187 -0.87 -6.95 6.13
N LEU A 188 -0.94 -5.73 6.65
CA LEU A 188 -0.17 -4.60 6.15
C LEU A 188 1.30 -4.82 6.49
N VAL A 189 2.14 -4.90 5.45
CA VAL A 189 3.60 -4.99 5.60
C VAL A 189 4.30 -3.67 5.27
N GLY A 190 3.61 -2.77 4.56
CA GLY A 190 4.10 -1.41 4.36
C GLY A 190 3.23 -0.51 3.51
N LEU A 191 3.75 0.68 3.24
CA LEU A 191 3.15 1.74 2.43
C LEU A 191 4.07 2.09 1.27
N ILE A 192 3.54 2.24 0.06
CA ILE A 192 4.32 2.53 -1.14
C ILE A 192 4.89 3.94 -1.10
N LYS A 193 6.21 4.10 -1.26
CA LYS A 193 6.88 5.41 -1.38
C LYS A 193 7.16 5.83 -2.82
N GLY A 194 7.12 4.89 -3.76
CA GLY A 194 7.55 5.07 -5.14
C GLY A 194 8.81 4.26 -5.48
N SER A 195 9.37 4.51 -6.65
CA SER A 195 10.44 3.67 -7.20
C SER A 195 11.82 3.92 -6.58
N ILE A 196 12.59 2.85 -6.40
CA ILE A 196 14.00 2.84 -6.01
C ILE A 196 14.84 2.33 -7.18
N GLY A 197 15.92 3.03 -7.49
CA GLY A 197 16.94 2.61 -8.46
C GLY A 197 16.73 3.18 -9.87
N THR A 198 17.83 3.40 -10.59
CA THR A 198 17.85 3.99 -11.94
C THR A 198 17.93 2.96 -13.07
N THR A 199 18.23 1.70 -12.75
CA THR A 199 18.53 0.65 -13.75
C THR A 199 17.57 -0.55 -13.65
N ILE A 200 17.11 -0.90 -12.44
CA ILE A 200 16.00 -1.84 -12.20
C ILE A 200 15.06 -1.12 -11.24
N ILE A 201 13.92 -0.67 -11.77
CA ILE A 201 12.90 0.04 -11.00
C ILE A 201 12.27 -0.96 -10.02
N GLN A 202 12.72 -0.95 -8.77
CA GLN A 202 12.05 -1.64 -7.67
C GLN A 202 11.08 -0.67 -7.00
N VAL A 203 10.05 -1.20 -6.32
CA VAL A 203 9.15 -0.35 -5.55
C VAL A 203 9.62 -0.33 -4.10
N GLY A 204 9.87 0.86 -3.58
CA GLY A 204 10.19 1.08 -2.18
C GLY A 204 8.94 1.20 -1.33
N ILE A 205 8.97 0.58 -0.15
CA ILE A 205 7.90 0.69 0.84
C ILE A 205 8.44 1.14 2.20
N THR A 206 7.64 1.93 2.90
CA THR A 206 7.78 2.19 4.32
C THR A 206 7.24 1.00 5.11
N PRO A 207 8.04 0.33 5.96
CA PRO A 207 7.58 -0.80 6.76
C PRO A 207 6.38 -0.46 7.64
N ALA A 208 5.49 -1.43 7.84
CA ALA A 208 4.32 -1.28 8.71
C ALA A 208 4.67 -0.94 10.17
N VAL A 209 5.82 -1.40 10.66
CA VAL A 209 6.33 -1.06 12.01
C VAL A 209 6.64 0.44 12.15
N ASP A 210 7.21 1.05 11.11
CA ASP A 210 7.51 2.48 11.10
C ASP A 210 6.21 3.28 11.04
N LEU A 211 5.26 2.84 10.21
CA LEU A 211 3.92 3.41 10.16
C LEU A 211 3.20 3.32 11.50
N HIS A 212 3.19 2.15 12.14
CA HIS A 212 2.57 1.95 13.45
C HIS A 212 3.15 2.92 14.49
N THR A 213 4.48 3.06 14.51
CA THR A 213 5.18 3.97 15.44
C THR A 213 4.78 5.43 15.20
N VAL A 214 4.74 5.86 13.94
CA VAL A 214 4.33 7.23 13.57
C VAL A 214 2.87 7.51 13.96
N LEU A 215 1.97 6.56 13.72
CA LEU A 215 0.57 6.69 14.09
C LEU A 215 0.40 6.93 15.59
N LEU A 216 1.10 6.14 16.42
CA LEU A 216 1.07 6.32 17.88
C LEU A 216 1.67 7.66 18.31
N GLN A 217 2.79 8.09 17.71
CA GLN A 217 3.41 9.38 18.01
C GLN A 217 2.48 10.56 17.68
N TRP A 218 1.61 10.41 16.69
CA TRP A 218 0.62 11.42 16.30
C TRP A 218 -0.74 11.26 16.99
N GLY A 219 -0.80 10.44 18.06
CA GLY A 219 -2.01 10.23 18.84
C GLY A 219 -3.14 9.55 18.06
N GLN A 220 -2.81 8.85 16.98
CA GLN A 220 -3.77 8.04 16.23
C GLN A 220 -3.78 6.59 16.76
N PRO A 221 -4.85 5.83 16.51
CA PRO A 221 -4.80 4.38 16.73
C PRO A 221 -3.61 3.78 15.97
N GLY A 222 -2.84 2.89 16.63
CA GLY A 222 -1.86 2.10 15.91
C GLY A 222 -2.53 1.10 14.97
N LEU A 223 -1.72 0.41 14.15
CA LEU A 223 -2.16 -0.82 13.48
C LEU A 223 -2.66 -1.84 14.51
N ALA A 224 -3.67 -2.62 14.15
CA ALA A 224 -4.23 -3.61 15.05
C ALA A 224 -3.20 -4.73 15.34
N ASN A 225 -3.25 -5.26 16.56
CA ASN A 225 -2.48 -6.43 16.96
C ASN A 225 -3.30 -7.70 16.74
N ARG A 226 -2.62 -8.84 16.57
CA ARG A 226 -3.28 -10.15 16.60
C ARG A 226 -3.77 -10.50 18.00
#